data_AF-A0A382DUW4-F1
#
_entry.id   AF-A0A382DUW4-F1
#
_cell.length_a   1.000
_cell.length_b   1.000
_cell.length_c   1.000
_cell.angle_alpha   90.00
_cell.angle_beta   90.00
_cell.angle_gamma   90.00
#
_symmetry.space_group_name_H-M   'P 1'
#
loop_
_entity.id
_entity.type
_entity.pdbx_description
1 polymer ?
#
loop_
_entity_poly.entity_id
_entity_poly.type
_entity_poly.pdbx_seq_one_letter_code
_entity_poly.pdbx_strand_id
1 'polypeptide(L)'
;MMATWCGPLWLGVTYALAAAGVEPIATHFYLCAWAGLIVTFDQLIARGEGSSLLARVGDAGWVQIGFWSAVSWFFYELCNFRLQNWYYILVEDEPLLRWLATFVAFGTVFPGIFWIDHWLRTRWSSSVRIPPLQLSSNHRRVLVAGGVGFFVLWVADPVHFYPLVWGGTFLILAPLNHRLGIDGILRQLERGDLGP
;
A
#
# COMPACT_ATOMS: atom_id res chain seq x y z
N MET A 1 -2.74 24.61 -19.04
CA MET A 1 -1.63 23.66 -18.79
C MET A 1 -1.10 23.89 -17.38
N MET A 2 -1.64 23.24 -16.34
CA MET A 2 -1.01 23.25 -15.01
C MET A 2 0.15 22.25 -15.01
N ALA A 3 1.34 22.74 -14.70
CA ALA A 3 2.62 22.05 -14.76
C ALA A 3 2.61 20.67 -14.09
N THR A 4 3.24 19.67 -14.74
CA THR A 4 3.37 18.28 -14.24
C THR A 4 4.38 18.19 -13.11
N TRP A 5 5.05 19.31 -12.88
CA TRP A 5 6.25 19.40 -12.11
C TRP A 5 5.94 19.37 -10.63
N CYS A 6 4.74 19.73 -10.17
CA CYS A 6 4.46 19.87 -8.74
C CYS A 6 4.76 18.60 -7.93
N GLY A 7 4.39 17.42 -8.41
CA GLY A 7 4.68 16.15 -7.72
C GLY A 7 6.17 15.74 -7.77
N PRO A 8 6.78 15.57 -8.95
CA PRO A 8 8.19 15.22 -9.08
C PRO A 8 9.15 16.27 -8.50
N LEU A 9 8.82 17.56 -8.61
CA LEU A 9 9.57 18.64 -7.97
C LEU A 9 9.46 18.56 -6.46
N TRP A 10 8.27 18.31 -5.92
CA TRP A 10 8.08 18.08 -4.48
C TRP A 10 8.94 16.92 -4.00
N LEU A 11 8.93 15.79 -4.71
CA LEU A 11 9.78 14.64 -4.40
C LEU A 11 11.27 15.03 -4.44
N GLY A 12 11.73 15.66 -5.52
CA GLY A 12 13.13 16.07 -5.66
C GLY A 12 13.60 17.01 -4.55
N VAL A 13 12.79 18.03 -4.22
CA VAL A 13 13.07 18.98 -3.13
C VAL A 13 13.03 18.27 -1.78
N THR A 14 12.03 17.43 -1.53
CA THR A 14 11.89 16.66 -0.28
C THR A 14 13.12 15.78 -0.04
N TYR A 15 13.57 15.04 -1.06
CA TYR A 15 14.78 14.21 -0.97
C TYR A 15 16.03 15.06 -0.73
N ALA A 16 16.19 16.17 -1.43
CA ALA A 16 17.35 17.05 -1.25
C ALA A 16 17.40 17.66 0.15
N LEU A 17 16.26 18.15 0.66
CA LEU A 17 16.17 18.73 2.00
C LEU A 17 16.38 17.69 3.10
N ALA A 18 15.80 16.49 2.96
CA ALA A 18 16.01 15.40 3.91
C ALA A 18 17.48 14.94 3.92
N ALA A 19 18.11 14.80 2.76
CA ALA A 19 19.53 14.46 2.66
C ALA A 19 20.45 15.53 3.28
N ALA A 20 20.04 16.79 3.25
CA ALA A 20 20.73 17.90 3.91
C ALA A 20 20.41 18.04 5.41
N GLY A 21 19.55 17.18 5.97
CA GLY A 21 19.14 17.23 7.38
C GLY A 21 18.28 18.45 7.74
N VAL A 22 17.56 19.02 6.77
CA VAL A 22 16.73 20.21 6.98
C VAL A 22 15.40 19.84 7.64
N GLU A 23 15.17 20.34 8.85
CA GLU A 23 13.90 20.14 9.56
C GLU A 23 12.80 21.11 9.07
N PRO A 24 11.52 20.70 9.07
CA PRO A 24 10.99 19.41 9.55
C PRO A 24 11.02 18.29 8.50
N ILE A 25 11.58 18.52 7.31
CA ILE A 25 11.53 17.58 6.19
C ILE A 25 12.33 16.31 6.45
N ALA A 26 13.46 16.40 7.15
CA ALA A 26 14.24 15.23 7.53
C ALA A 26 13.43 14.29 8.45
N THR A 27 12.80 14.82 9.51
CA THR A 27 11.94 14.04 10.41
C THR A 27 10.69 13.50 9.71
N HIS A 28 10.04 14.30 8.85
CA HIS A 28 8.78 13.92 8.19
C HIS A 28 8.98 13.40 6.76
N PHE A 29 10.19 12.98 6.42
CA PHE A 29 10.56 12.59 5.06
C PHE A 29 9.61 11.53 4.48
N TYR A 30 9.27 10.51 5.27
CA TYR A 30 8.37 9.44 4.84
C TYR A 30 7.02 9.99 4.38
N LEU A 31 6.40 10.85 5.20
CA LEU A 31 5.11 11.47 4.88
C LEU A 31 5.22 12.36 3.64
N CYS A 32 6.25 13.20 3.57
CA CYS A 32 6.47 14.09 2.43
C CYS A 32 6.70 13.31 1.13
N ALA A 33 7.43 12.20 1.18
CA ALA A 33 7.69 11.34 0.02
C ALA A 33 6.39 10.69 -0.49
N TRP A 34 5.58 10.10 0.40
CA TRP A 34 4.30 9.53 -0.01
C TRP A 34 3.31 10.58 -0.53
N ALA A 35 3.24 11.75 0.10
CA ALA A 35 2.42 12.86 -0.38
C ALA A 35 2.84 13.28 -1.80
N GLY A 36 4.15 13.42 -2.06
CA GLY A 36 4.68 13.71 -3.38
C GLY A 36 4.34 12.64 -4.42
N LEU A 37 4.38 11.37 -4.04
CA LEU A 37 4.00 10.25 -4.89
C LEU A 37 2.51 10.31 -5.26
N ILE A 38 1.63 10.48 -4.27
CA ILE A 38 0.17 10.59 -4.48
C ILE A 38 -0.15 11.78 -5.39
N VAL A 39 0.41 12.95 -5.10
CA VAL A 39 0.21 14.17 -5.91
C VAL A 39 0.69 13.96 -7.35
N THR A 40 1.81 13.25 -7.54
CA THR A 40 2.33 12.93 -8.88
C THR A 40 1.32 12.11 -9.67
N PHE A 41 0.87 10.98 -9.11
CA PHE A 41 -0.07 10.11 -9.82
C PHE A 41 -1.45 10.74 -9.97
N ASP A 42 -1.91 11.52 -8.99
CA ASP A 42 -3.21 12.20 -9.07
C ASP A 42 -3.25 13.21 -10.23
N GLN A 43 -2.15 13.94 -10.44
CA GLN A 43 -2.00 14.84 -11.57
C GLN A 43 -1.93 14.10 -12.91
N LEU A 44 -1.22 12.96 -12.95
CA LEU A 44 -1.16 12.14 -14.15
C LEU A 44 -2.54 11.60 -14.54
N ILE A 45 -3.32 11.14 -13.55
CA ILE A 45 -4.71 10.71 -13.72
C ILE A 45 -5.58 11.87 -14.20
N ALA A 46 -5.52 13.02 -13.53
CA ALA A 46 -6.32 14.20 -13.89
C ALA A 46 -6.08 14.66 -15.33
N ARG A 47 -4.88 14.46 -15.86
CA ARG A 47 -4.54 14.77 -17.25
C ARG A 47 -5.04 13.75 -18.24
N GLY A 48 -4.98 12.47 -17.88
CA GLY A 48 -5.49 11.39 -18.73
C GLY A 48 -7.01 11.35 -18.80
N GLU A 49 -7.68 11.69 -17.70
CA GLU A 49 -9.12 11.45 -17.49
C GLU A 49 -9.93 12.72 -17.27
N GLY A 50 -9.30 13.90 -17.26
CA GLY A 50 -9.95 15.20 -17.06
C GLY A 50 -10.37 15.52 -15.62
N SER A 51 -10.23 14.58 -14.69
CA SER A 51 -10.55 14.74 -13.26
C SER A 51 -9.56 13.96 -12.38
N SER A 52 -9.18 14.53 -11.23
CA SER A 52 -8.33 13.83 -10.27
C SER A 52 -9.07 12.68 -9.59
N LEU A 53 -8.34 11.64 -9.19
CA LEU A 53 -8.92 10.57 -8.40
C LEU A 53 -9.29 11.07 -7.00
N LEU A 54 -8.52 12.02 -6.46
CA LEU A 54 -8.84 12.67 -5.18
C LEU A 54 -10.21 13.36 -5.21
N ALA A 55 -10.52 14.11 -6.27
CA ALA A 55 -11.82 14.76 -6.42
C ALA A 55 -12.98 13.76 -6.57
N ARG A 56 -12.73 12.61 -7.21
CA ARG A 56 -13.75 11.56 -7.41
C ARG A 56 -14.04 10.78 -6.13
N VAL A 57 -13.02 10.49 -5.33
CA VAL A 57 -13.15 9.78 -4.05
C VAL A 57 -13.77 10.70 -2.99
N GLY A 58 -13.47 12.00 -3.03
CA GLY A 58 -13.98 12.99 -2.08
C GLY A 58 -13.45 12.83 -0.65
N ASP A 59 -13.80 13.76 0.22
CA ASP A 59 -13.23 13.85 1.58
C ASP A 59 -13.51 12.59 2.42
N ALA A 60 -14.75 12.08 2.37
CA ALA A 60 -15.14 10.90 3.13
C ALA A 60 -14.37 9.64 2.68
N GLY A 61 -14.23 9.46 1.36
CA GLY A 61 -13.47 8.34 0.82
C GLY A 61 -11.98 8.45 1.11
N TRP A 62 -11.42 9.67 1.06
CA TRP A 62 -10.02 9.93 1.41
C TRP A 62 -9.73 9.56 2.87
N VAL A 63 -10.58 10.02 3.79
CA VAL A 63 -10.47 9.68 5.22
C VAL A 63 -10.62 8.19 5.44
N GLN A 64 -11.57 7.54 4.77
CA GLN A 64 -11.79 6.10 4.93
C GLN A 64 -10.59 5.26 4.46
N ILE A 65 -10.06 5.56 3.27
CA ILE A 65 -8.88 4.85 2.74
C ILE A 65 -7.67 5.11 3.62
N GLY A 66 -7.46 6.36 4.06
CA GLY A 66 -6.37 6.72 4.96
C GLY A 66 -6.45 6.00 6.30
N PHE A 67 -7.64 5.94 6.90
CA PHE A 67 -7.87 5.23 8.14
C PHE A 67 -7.52 3.73 8.02
N TRP A 68 -8.06 3.05 7.00
CA TRP A 68 -7.80 1.62 6.80
C TRP A 68 -6.36 1.31 6.38
N SER A 69 -5.70 2.25 5.70
CA SER A 69 -4.26 2.19 5.42
C SER A 69 -3.46 2.20 6.71
N ALA A 70 -3.75 3.14 7.61
CA ALA A 70 -3.08 3.24 8.90
C ALA A 70 -3.29 1.98 9.75
N VAL A 71 -4.54 1.51 9.87
CA VAL A 71 -4.88 0.28 10.60
C VAL A 71 -4.11 -0.92 10.04
N SER A 72 -4.05 -1.05 8.71
CA SER A 72 -3.34 -2.15 8.06
C SER A 72 -1.85 -2.12 8.31
N TRP A 73 -1.24 -0.92 8.36
CA TRP A 73 0.18 -0.82 8.68
C TRP A 73 0.48 -1.04 10.17
N PHE A 74 -0.39 -0.58 11.07
CA PHE A 74 -0.28 -0.90 12.51
C PHE A 74 -0.39 -2.39 12.81
N PHE A 75 -1.09 -3.17 11.99
CA PHE A 75 -1.04 -4.63 12.08
C PHE A 75 0.38 -5.18 11.85
N TYR A 76 1.11 -4.62 10.89
CA TYR A 76 2.51 -5.01 10.66
C TYR A 76 3.45 -4.48 11.74
N GLU A 77 3.18 -3.32 12.33
CA GLU A 77 3.89 -2.85 13.54
C GLU A 77 3.71 -3.83 14.71
N LEU A 78 2.49 -4.35 14.90
CA LEU A 78 2.25 -5.37 15.92
C LEU A 78 3.06 -6.64 15.66
N CYS A 79 3.14 -7.08 14.40
CA CYS A 79 3.99 -8.19 14.01
C CYS A 79 5.48 -7.87 14.24
N ASN A 80 5.88 -6.61 14.02
CA ASN A 80 7.24 -6.15 14.14
C ASN A 80 7.78 -6.16 15.58
N PHE A 81 6.92 -6.17 16.61
CA PHE A 81 7.39 -6.46 17.98
C PHE A 81 8.08 -7.81 18.10
N ARG A 82 7.66 -8.81 17.31
CA ARG A 82 8.29 -10.13 17.27
C ARG A 82 9.35 -10.23 16.18
N LEU A 83 9.13 -9.61 15.02
CA LEU A 83 10.08 -9.65 13.90
C LEU A 83 11.35 -8.85 14.20
N GLN A 84 11.20 -7.69 14.84
CA GLN A 84 12.25 -6.68 15.04
C GLN A 84 13.03 -6.38 13.76
N ASN A 85 12.32 -6.36 12.61
CA ASN A 85 12.92 -6.29 11.29
C ASN A 85 13.13 -4.84 10.82
N TRP A 86 12.37 -3.89 11.36
CA TRP A 86 12.60 -2.46 11.15
C TRP A 86 12.42 -1.66 12.45
N TYR A 87 13.05 -0.50 12.50
CA TYR A 87 12.87 0.50 13.56
C TYR A 87 12.95 1.89 12.95
N TYR A 88 12.29 2.85 13.58
CA TYR A 88 12.21 4.22 13.10
C TYR A 88 13.30 5.07 13.73
N ILE A 89 14.03 5.80 12.90
CA ILE A 89 14.95 6.87 13.28
C ILE A 89 14.38 8.20 12.78
N LEU A 90 14.82 9.32 13.38
CA LEU A 90 14.37 10.67 12.99
C LEU A 90 12.84 10.80 13.06
N VAL A 91 12.27 10.49 14.22
CA VAL A 91 10.84 10.68 14.50
C VAL A 91 10.67 11.81 15.50
N GLU A 92 9.48 12.40 15.52
CA GLU A 92 9.14 13.47 16.47
C GLU A 92 9.45 13.07 17.91
N ASP A 93 9.97 14.00 18.71
CA ASP A 93 10.32 13.77 20.11
C ASP A 93 9.08 13.79 21.02
N GLU A 94 8.12 14.66 20.72
CA GLU A 94 6.89 14.80 21.48
C GLU A 94 5.95 13.60 21.18
N PRO A 95 5.52 12.83 22.21
CA PRO A 95 4.78 11.59 22.00
C PRO A 95 3.48 11.74 21.20
N LEU A 96 2.67 12.77 21.46
CA LEU A 96 1.39 12.95 20.76
C LEU A 96 1.61 13.28 19.28
N LEU A 97 2.51 14.21 18.97
CA LEU A 97 2.90 14.57 17.61
C LEU A 97 3.50 13.38 16.88
N ARG A 98 4.31 12.55 17.56
CA ARG A 98 4.81 11.29 16.99
C ARG A 98 3.67 10.39 16.56
N TRP A 99 2.72 10.11 17.44
CA TRP A 99 1.57 9.26 17.11
C TRP A 99 0.72 9.82 15.96
N LEU A 100 0.47 11.14 15.97
CA LEU A 100 -0.28 11.80 14.90
C LEU A 100 0.46 11.73 13.56
N ALA A 101 1.75 12.05 13.55
CA ALA A 101 2.59 11.98 12.35
C ALA A 101 2.68 10.56 11.81
N THR A 102 2.87 9.56 12.68
CA THR A 102 2.87 8.14 12.31
C THR A 102 1.53 7.70 11.72
N PHE A 103 0.41 8.08 12.34
CA PHE A 103 -0.92 7.72 11.83
C PHE A 103 -1.15 8.32 10.43
N VAL A 104 -0.83 9.60 10.24
CA VAL A 104 -0.98 10.27 8.94
C VAL A 104 -0.04 9.66 7.91
N ALA A 105 1.23 9.41 8.27
CA ALA A 105 2.21 8.74 7.42
C ALA A 105 1.71 7.37 6.94
N PHE A 106 1.30 6.49 7.84
CA PHE A 106 0.77 5.18 7.47
C PHE A 106 -0.54 5.27 6.69
N GLY A 107 -1.31 6.33 6.90
CA GLY A 107 -2.52 6.64 6.13
C GLY A 107 -2.27 6.87 4.65
N THR A 108 -1.04 7.19 4.23
CA THR A 108 -0.72 7.49 2.82
C THR A 108 -0.37 6.27 1.97
N VAL A 109 -0.12 5.10 2.58
CA VAL A 109 0.36 3.91 1.86
C VAL A 109 -0.67 3.39 0.85
N PHE A 110 -1.90 3.09 1.27
CA PHE A 110 -2.93 2.61 0.36
C PHE A 110 -3.32 3.64 -0.70
N PRO A 111 -3.51 4.94 -0.38
CA PRO A 111 -3.70 5.95 -1.42
C PRO A 111 -2.58 5.93 -2.47
N GLY A 112 -1.31 5.86 -2.06
CA GLY A 112 -0.22 5.80 -3.03
C GLY A 112 -0.27 4.55 -3.91
N ILE A 113 -0.57 3.38 -3.33
CA ILE A 113 -0.72 2.12 -4.09
C ILE A 113 -1.90 2.19 -5.06
N PHE A 114 -3.08 2.62 -4.59
CA PHE A 114 -4.29 2.67 -5.41
C PHE A 114 -4.21 3.72 -6.54
N TRP A 115 -3.51 4.83 -6.32
CA TRP A 115 -3.28 5.83 -7.37
C TRP A 115 -2.36 5.28 -8.46
N ILE A 116 -1.32 4.56 -8.07
CA ILE A 116 -0.43 3.87 -9.03
C ILE A 116 -1.22 2.82 -9.80
N ASP A 117 -1.98 1.98 -9.10
CA ASP A 117 -2.81 0.93 -9.71
C ASP A 117 -3.80 1.51 -10.73
N HIS A 118 -4.56 2.54 -10.34
CA HIS A 118 -5.52 3.21 -11.22
C HIS A 118 -4.83 3.80 -12.46
N TRP A 119 -3.72 4.51 -12.30
CA TRP A 119 -2.99 5.07 -13.43
C TRP A 119 -2.41 3.99 -14.36
N LEU A 120 -1.92 2.88 -13.81
CA LEU A 120 -1.44 1.75 -14.60
C LEU A 120 -2.58 1.11 -15.38
N ARG A 121 -3.76 0.92 -14.79
CA ARG A 121 -4.95 0.39 -15.48
C ARG A 121 -5.35 1.21 -16.69
N THR A 122 -5.31 2.54 -16.57
CA THR A 122 -5.72 3.42 -17.69
C THR A 122 -4.66 3.52 -18.78
N ARG A 123 -3.39 3.27 -18.46
CA ARG A 123 -2.28 3.38 -19.42
C ARG A 123 -1.81 2.05 -20.00
N TRP A 124 -1.98 0.97 -19.25
CA TRP A 124 -1.53 -0.38 -19.52
C TRP A 124 -2.70 -1.35 -19.35
N SER A 125 -3.57 -1.38 -20.36
CA SER A 125 -4.76 -2.25 -20.39
C SER A 125 -4.47 -3.67 -20.90
N SER A 126 -3.22 -3.99 -21.25
CA SER A 126 -2.86 -5.33 -21.70
C SER A 126 -2.82 -6.27 -20.51
N SER A 127 -3.97 -6.89 -20.25
CA SER A 127 -4.05 -8.05 -19.39
C SER A 127 -3.30 -9.22 -20.02
N VAL A 128 -2.61 -9.98 -19.18
CA VAL A 128 -2.02 -11.24 -19.56
C VAL A 128 -3.12 -12.29 -19.49
N ARG A 129 -3.53 -12.76 -20.67
CA ARG A 129 -4.48 -13.87 -20.78
C ARG A 129 -3.81 -15.17 -20.42
N ILE A 130 -4.37 -15.87 -19.44
CA ILE A 130 -3.96 -17.21 -19.03
C ILE A 130 -5.18 -18.15 -19.07
N PRO A 131 -4.97 -19.47 -19.13
CA PRO A 131 -6.08 -20.41 -18.97
C PRO A 131 -6.83 -20.16 -17.65
N PRO A 132 -8.17 -20.00 -17.69
CA PRO A 132 -9.00 -19.83 -16.50
C PRO A 132 -8.77 -20.93 -15.47
N LEU A 133 -8.51 -20.56 -14.22
CA LEU A 133 -8.27 -21.52 -13.14
C LEU A 133 -9.55 -21.74 -12.33
N GLN A 134 -10.06 -22.97 -12.30
CA GLN A 134 -11.21 -23.30 -11.46
C GLN A 134 -10.79 -23.48 -9.99
N LEU A 135 -11.05 -22.46 -9.17
CA LEU A 135 -10.73 -22.50 -7.74
C LEU A 135 -11.84 -23.21 -6.95
N SER A 136 -11.60 -24.48 -6.65
CA SER A 136 -12.42 -25.26 -5.71
C SER A 136 -12.36 -24.69 -4.28
N SER A 137 -13.33 -25.08 -3.45
CA SER A 137 -13.30 -24.78 -2.01
C SER A 137 -12.10 -25.40 -1.30
N ASN A 138 -11.52 -26.48 -1.82
CA ASN A 138 -10.27 -27.06 -1.30
C ASN A 138 -9.08 -26.13 -1.55
N HIS A 139 -8.94 -25.55 -2.75
CA HIS A 139 -7.85 -24.63 -3.06
C HIS A 139 -7.85 -23.43 -2.10
N ARG A 140 -9.03 -22.85 -1.85
CA ARG A 140 -9.17 -21.75 -0.87
C ARG A 140 -8.77 -22.14 0.55
N ARG A 141 -9.12 -23.36 0.99
CA ARG A 141 -8.70 -23.88 2.31
C ARG A 141 -7.18 -24.06 2.39
N VAL A 142 -6.56 -24.59 1.33
CA VAL A 142 -5.10 -24.76 1.25
C VAL A 142 -4.38 -23.42 1.30
N LEU A 143 -4.89 -22.38 0.60
CA LEU A 143 -4.32 -21.04 0.68
C LEU A 143 -4.37 -20.49 2.12
N VAL A 144 -5.52 -20.56 2.78
CA VAL A 144 -5.64 -20.12 4.19
C VAL A 144 -4.72 -20.92 5.11
N ALA A 145 -4.68 -22.25 4.97
CA ALA A 145 -3.80 -23.10 5.76
C ALA A 145 -2.30 -22.79 5.52
N GLY A 146 -1.92 -22.52 4.27
CA GLY A 146 -0.59 -22.06 3.91
C GLY A 146 -0.25 -20.71 4.54
N GLY A 147 -1.19 -19.76 4.52
CA GLY A 147 -1.05 -18.46 5.18
C GLY A 147 -0.87 -18.58 6.69
N VAL A 148 -1.65 -19.44 7.35
CA VAL A 148 -1.47 -19.77 8.78
C VAL A 148 -0.11 -20.43 9.01
N GLY A 149 0.32 -21.36 8.14
CA GLY A 149 1.65 -21.95 8.20
C GLY A 149 2.76 -20.92 8.09
N PHE A 150 2.62 -19.92 7.20
CA PHE A 150 3.56 -18.80 7.07
C PHE A 150 3.63 -17.99 8.37
N PHE A 151 2.48 -17.72 9.00
CA PHE A 151 2.43 -17.06 10.30
C PHE A 151 3.14 -17.85 11.40
N VAL A 152 2.91 -19.16 11.47
CA VAL A 152 3.61 -20.04 12.42
C VAL A 152 5.12 -20.01 12.19
N LEU A 153 5.56 -20.12 10.94
CA LEU A 153 6.99 -20.16 10.59
C LEU A 153 7.71 -18.86 10.97
N TRP A 154 7.18 -17.70 10.58
CA TRP A 154 7.85 -16.44 10.91
C TRP A 154 7.80 -16.13 12.41
N VAL A 155 6.74 -16.52 13.12
CA VAL A 155 6.67 -16.35 14.58
C VAL A 155 7.69 -17.25 15.29
N ALA A 156 7.88 -18.48 14.80
CA ALA A 156 8.83 -19.44 15.36
C ALA A 156 10.28 -19.02 15.13
N ASP A 157 10.63 -18.66 13.89
CA ASP A 157 11.98 -18.26 13.48
C ASP A 157 11.94 -17.03 12.56
N PRO A 158 11.79 -15.82 13.12
CA PRO A 158 11.70 -14.60 12.32
C PRO A 158 13.02 -14.24 11.65
N VAL A 159 14.16 -14.74 12.12
CA VAL A 159 15.46 -14.42 11.53
C VAL A 159 15.52 -14.88 10.07
N HIS A 160 14.99 -16.07 9.80
CA HIS A 160 15.01 -16.65 8.45
C HIS A 160 13.68 -16.48 7.71
N PHE A 161 12.55 -16.45 8.43
CA PHE A 161 11.23 -16.44 7.83
C PHE A 161 10.51 -15.09 7.90
N TYR A 162 11.17 -13.98 8.26
CA TYR A 162 10.55 -12.65 8.29
C TYR A 162 9.75 -12.28 7.02
N PRO A 163 10.15 -12.65 5.78
CA PRO A 163 9.38 -12.25 4.60
C PRO A 163 7.99 -12.89 4.53
N LEU A 164 7.78 -14.01 5.25
CA LEU A 164 6.52 -14.75 5.23
C LEU A 164 5.37 -14.00 5.91
N VAL A 165 5.63 -12.94 6.70
CA VAL A 165 4.55 -12.10 7.28
C VAL A 165 3.68 -11.47 6.20
N TRP A 166 4.29 -11.03 5.09
CA TRP A 166 3.60 -10.40 3.97
C TRP A 166 2.80 -11.45 3.18
N GLY A 167 3.45 -12.56 2.85
CA GLY A 167 2.83 -13.68 2.14
C GLY A 167 1.69 -14.32 2.94
N GLY A 168 1.83 -14.44 4.26
CA GLY A 168 0.82 -14.98 5.15
C GLY A 168 -0.46 -14.15 5.11
N THR A 169 -0.30 -12.82 5.23
CA THR A 169 -1.43 -11.89 5.14
C THR A 169 -2.13 -12.00 3.78
N PHE A 170 -1.37 -12.02 2.68
CA PHE A 170 -1.91 -12.20 1.33
C PHE A 170 -2.68 -13.51 1.16
N LEU A 171 -2.10 -14.64 1.59
CA LEU A 171 -2.71 -15.97 1.44
C LEU A 171 -4.00 -16.16 2.26
N ILE A 172 -4.15 -15.43 3.37
CA ILE A 172 -5.36 -15.43 4.18
C ILE A 172 -6.41 -14.49 3.58
N LEU A 173 -6.01 -13.27 3.18
CA LEU A 173 -6.94 -12.26 2.67
C LEU A 173 -7.45 -12.56 1.26
N ALA A 174 -6.64 -13.16 0.37
CA ALA A 174 -7.06 -13.41 -1.01
C ALA A 174 -8.31 -14.33 -1.08
N PRO A 175 -8.39 -15.46 -0.36
CA PRO A 175 -9.62 -16.26 -0.25
C PRO A 175 -10.79 -15.56 0.43
N LEU A 176 -10.52 -14.69 1.41
CA LEU A 176 -11.57 -13.91 2.09
C LEU A 176 -12.19 -12.89 1.14
N ASN A 177 -11.37 -12.13 0.42
CA ASN A 177 -11.80 -11.17 -0.60
C ASN A 177 -12.63 -11.87 -1.69
N HIS A 178 -12.18 -13.05 -2.15
CA HIS A 178 -12.93 -13.87 -3.11
C HIS A 178 -14.33 -14.22 -2.60
N ARG A 179 -14.45 -14.68 -1.35
CA ARG A 179 -15.73 -15.00 -0.70
C ARG A 179 -16.64 -13.79 -0.55
N LEU A 180 -16.07 -12.62 -0.28
CA LEU A 180 -16.81 -11.35 -0.11
C LEU A 180 -17.26 -10.74 -1.44
N GLY A 181 -16.96 -11.34 -2.59
CA GLY A 181 -17.35 -10.77 -3.89
C GLY A 181 -16.39 -9.71 -4.42
N ILE A 182 -15.30 -9.41 -3.70
CA ILE A 182 -14.34 -8.37 -4.06
C ILE A 182 -13.55 -8.83 -5.28
N ASP A 183 -13.41 -7.94 -6.27
CA ASP A 183 -12.59 -8.21 -7.44
C ASP A 183 -11.11 -8.11 -7.08
N GLY A 184 -10.37 -9.18 -7.33
CA GLY A 184 -8.99 -9.33 -6.88
C GLY A 184 -8.35 -10.56 -7.51
N ILE A 185 -7.11 -10.86 -7.11
CA ILE A 185 -6.25 -11.83 -7.81
C ILE A 185 -6.89 -13.21 -8.06
N LEU A 186 -7.65 -13.76 -7.09
CA LEU A 186 -8.29 -15.06 -7.27
C LEU A 186 -9.40 -15.03 -8.33
N ARG A 187 -10.15 -13.92 -8.43
CA ARG A 187 -11.17 -13.75 -9.47
C ARG A 187 -10.54 -13.49 -10.83
N GLN A 188 -9.44 -12.73 -10.87
CA GLN A 188 -8.66 -12.54 -12.10
C GLN A 188 -8.11 -13.89 -12.62
N LEU A 189 -7.60 -14.75 -11.74
CA LEU A 189 -7.18 -16.13 -12.07
C LEU A 189 -8.34 -16.98 -12.59
N GLU A 190 -9.53 -16.90 -11.97
CA GLU A 190 -10.73 -17.60 -12.43
C GLU A 190 -11.24 -17.11 -13.80
N ARG A 191 -11.05 -15.82 -14.11
CA ARG A 191 -11.38 -15.25 -15.43
C ARG A 191 -10.31 -15.55 -16.48
N GLY A 192 -9.10 -15.88 -16.05
CA GLY A 192 -7.94 -16.03 -16.92
C GLY A 192 -7.42 -14.68 -17.45
N ASP A 193 -7.68 -13.60 -16.71
CA ASP A 193 -7.43 -12.23 -17.14
C ASP A 193 -6.66 -11.47 -16.06
N LEU A 194 -5.33 -11.54 -16.13
CA LEU A 194 -4.44 -10.92 -15.13
C LEU A 194 -4.06 -9.53 -15.61
N GLY A 195 -4.55 -8.51 -14.92
CA GLY A 195 -4.21 -7.12 -15.19
C GLY A 195 -3.89 -6.37 -13.91
N PRO A 196 -3.24 -5.19 -14.01
CA PRO A 196 -3.25 -4.23 -12.93
C PRO A 196 -4.70 -4.07 -12.50
#